data_AF-A0A1T2CWF3-F1
#
_entry.id   AF-A0A1T2CWF3-F1
#
_cell.length_a   1.000
_cell.length_b   1.000
_cell.length_c   1.000
_cell.angle_alpha   90.00
_cell.angle_beta   90.00
_cell.angle_gamma   90.00
#
_symmetry.space_group_name_H-M   'P 1'
#
loop_
_entity.id
_entity.type
_entity.pdbx_description
1 polymer ?
#
loop_
_entity_poly.entity_id
_entity_poly.type
_entity_poly.pdbx_seq_one_letter_code
_entity_poly.pdbx_strand_id
1 'polypeptide(L)'
;MTKCNYIDGHYYEIFHPGWGGFVEELFFYTSRNYGVTEAFLRNLTGIPDFSMSAYKAKCLSELQKSVLATILTKAPDRETGLAVVNIINKVKKHKVDVDNDLLEIFPPRSVHKTPTEVHDPHKKHTHQVDISPIEPWLNMAKRLQMVVAVHSHHIEIDMQVLARHLNSENETIRNNLLNSIIDLHNAGYEIRNHPHLTHSEAHLIGDEGST
;
A
#
# COMPACT_ATOMS: atom_id res chain seq x y z
N MET A 1 -15.90 18.48 8.15
CA MET A 1 -14.48 18.90 8.00
C MET A 1 -13.76 17.81 7.23
N THR A 2 -13.17 18.12 6.08
CA THR A 2 -12.49 17.13 5.22
C THR A 2 -11.03 17.06 5.64
N LYS A 3 -10.63 15.95 6.26
CA LYS A 3 -9.23 15.66 6.54
C LYS A 3 -8.48 15.43 5.21
N CYS A 4 -7.22 15.83 5.14
CA CYS A 4 -6.41 15.77 3.93
C CYS A 4 -4.99 15.27 4.22
N ASN A 5 -4.39 14.54 3.27
CA ASN A 5 -2.99 14.14 3.24
C ASN A 5 -2.15 15.23 2.57
N TYR A 6 -1.00 15.58 3.14
CA TYR A 6 -0.06 16.54 2.53
C TYR A 6 1.09 15.79 1.86
N ILE A 7 1.18 15.87 0.53
CA ILE A 7 2.14 15.15 -0.31
C ILE A 7 2.68 16.13 -1.35
N ASP A 8 4.01 16.28 -1.39
CA ASP A 8 4.72 17.07 -2.41
C ASP A 8 4.16 18.49 -2.61
N GLY A 9 3.88 19.20 -1.52
CA GLY A 9 3.32 20.56 -1.58
C GLY A 9 1.80 20.65 -1.73
N HIS A 10 1.12 19.53 -1.89
CA HIS A 10 -0.30 19.46 -2.23
C HIS A 10 -1.12 18.72 -1.17
N TYR A 11 -2.33 19.21 -0.91
CA TYR A 11 -3.32 18.54 -0.08
C TYR A 11 -4.28 17.68 -0.90
N TYR A 12 -4.23 16.38 -0.66
CA TYR A 12 -5.14 15.38 -1.24
C TYR A 12 -6.16 14.93 -0.19
N GLU A 13 -7.30 14.41 -0.63
CA GLU A 13 -8.23 13.71 0.27
C GLU A 13 -7.54 12.53 0.98
N ILE A 14 -8.11 12.07 2.11
CA ILE A 14 -7.61 10.86 2.76
C ILE A 14 -7.71 9.69 1.78
N PHE A 15 -6.60 8.98 1.61
CA PHE A 15 -6.56 7.74 0.87
C PHE A 15 -7.16 6.58 1.66
N HIS A 16 -7.77 5.64 0.95
CA HIS A 16 -8.36 4.48 1.60
C HIS A 16 -7.30 3.70 2.38
N PRO A 17 -7.55 3.36 3.66
CA PRO A 17 -6.54 2.78 4.53
C PRO A 17 -5.96 1.48 3.97
N GLY A 18 -6.76 0.64 3.29
CA GLY A 18 -6.30 -0.58 2.64
C GLY A 18 -5.08 -0.46 1.71
N TRP A 19 -4.77 0.72 1.17
CA TRP A 19 -3.53 0.95 0.42
C TRP A 19 -2.29 0.99 1.32
N GLY A 20 -2.45 1.39 2.58
CA GLY A 20 -1.39 1.45 3.60
C GLY A 20 -0.14 2.16 3.10
N GLY A 21 1.02 1.58 3.43
CA GLY A 21 2.33 2.11 3.01
C GLY A 21 2.59 2.09 1.50
N PHE A 22 1.73 1.44 0.69
CA PHE A 22 1.93 1.42 -0.76
C PHE A 22 1.65 2.77 -1.42
N VAL A 23 0.88 3.65 -0.76
CA VAL A 23 0.69 5.03 -1.21
C VAL A 23 2.04 5.74 -1.36
N GLU A 24 2.89 5.64 -0.34
CA GLU A 24 4.17 6.34 -0.32
C GLU A 24 5.08 5.84 -1.45
N GLU A 25 5.08 4.53 -1.70
CA GLU A 25 5.85 3.94 -2.80
C GLU A 25 5.33 4.41 -4.17
N LEU A 26 4.02 4.60 -4.33
CA LEU A 26 3.41 5.10 -5.57
C LEU A 26 3.70 6.59 -5.83
N PHE A 27 3.71 7.43 -4.79
CA PHE A 27 3.90 8.89 -4.92
C PHE A 27 5.34 9.37 -4.82
N PHE A 28 6.18 8.70 -4.03
CA PHE A 28 7.53 9.18 -3.73
C PHE A 28 8.62 8.25 -4.26
N TYR A 29 8.28 6.98 -4.53
CA TYR A 29 9.19 5.95 -5.05
C TYR A 29 10.51 5.90 -4.30
N THR A 30 10.56 5.09 -3.24
CA THR A 30 11.81 4.78 -2.56
C THR A 30 12.19 3.36 -2.95
N SER A 31 13.05 3.23 -3.96
CA SER A 31 13.52 2.00 -4.65
C SER A 31 13.80 0.71 -3.83
N ARG A 32 13.73 0.75 -2.50
CA ARG A 32 14.05 -0.36 -1.60
C ARG A 32 12.91 -1.36 -1.43
N ASN A 33 11.64 -0.96 -1.61
CA ASN A 33 10.49 -1.82 -1.27
C ASN A 33 9.46 -2.04 -2.40
N TYR A 34 9.73 -1.57 -3.63
CA TYR A 34 8.77 -1.68 -4.75
C TYR A 34 8.34 -3.12 -5.08
N GLY A 35 9.14 -4.13 -4.72
CA GLY A 35 8.82 -5.54 -5.01
C GLY A 35 7.54 -6.01 -4.33
N VAL A 36 7.23 -5.52 -3.12
CA VAL A 36 5.98 -5.86 -2.43
C VAL A 36 4.79 -5.13 -3.07
N THR A 37 4.93 -3.84 -3.36
CA THR A 37 3.89 -3.06 -4.06
C THR A 37 3.61 -3.62 -5.45
N GLU A 38 4.64 -4.03 -6.17
CA GLU A 38 4.52 -4.71 -7.47
C GLU A 38 3.75 -6.01 -7.34
N ALA A 39 4.14 -6.87 -6.39
CA ALA A 39 3.46 -8.14 -6.15
C ALA A 39 2.01 -7.94 -5.68
N PHE A 40 1.74 -6.93 -4.85
CA PHE A 40 0.40 -6.52 -4.45
C PHE A 40 -0.44 -6.15 -5.68
N LEU A 41 0.06 -5.28 -6.56
CA LEU A 41 -0.64 -4.86 -7.77
C LEU A 41 -0.85 -6.02 -8.77
N ARG A 42 0.11 -6.94 -8.92
CA ARG A 42 -0.06 -8.16 -9.74
C ARG A 42 -1.28 -8.97 -9.29
N ASN A 43 -1.38 -9.20 -7.98
CA ASN A 43 -2.49 -9.97 -7.42
C ASN A 43 -3.81 -9.23 -7.50
N LEU A 44 -3.79 -7.93 -7.19
CA LEU A 44 -4.98 -7.09 -7.24
C LEU A 44 -5.60 -7.07 -8.65
N THR A 45 -4.75 -7.00 -9.68
CA THR A 45 -5.18 -6.88 -11.07
C THR A 45 -5.39 -8.22 -11.79
N GLY A 46 -4.71 -9.27 -11.32
CA GLY A 46 -4.56 -10.54 -12.02
C GLY A 46 -3.60 -10.47 -13.22
N ILE A 47 -2.67 -9.50 -13.26
CA ILE A 47 -1.67 -9.34 -14.32
C ILE A 47 -0.31 -9.83 -13.81
N PRO A 48 0.07 -11.10 -14.04
CA PRO A 48 1.28 -11.69 -13.45
C PRO A 48 2.57 -11.02 -13.98
N ASP A 49 2.59 -10.60 -15.24
CA ASP A 49 3.77 -10.02 -15.88
C ASP A 49 3.91 -8.50 -15.64
N PHE A 50 3.03 -7.91 -14.82
CA PHE A 50 3.15 -6.49 -14.48
C PHE A 50 4.48 -6.25 -13.76
N SER A 51 5.16 -5.16 -14.08
CA SER A 51 6.34 -4.73 -13.34
C SER A 51 6.39 -3.21 -13.20
N MET A 52 6.75 -2.77 -12.01
CA MET A 52 7.11 -1.40 -11.65
C MET A 52 8.57 -1.08 -12.01
N SER A 53 9.33 -2.01 -12.59
CA SER A 53 10.64 -1.72 -13.16
C SER A 53 10.56 -0.53 -14.12
N ALA A 54 11.51 0.39 -14.01
CA ALA A 54 11.57 1.66 -14.73
C ALA A 54 10.47 2.69 -14.39
N TYR A 55 9.54 2.39 -13.48
CA TYR A 55 8.66 3.41 -12.90
C TYR A 55 9.48 4.40 -12.06
N LYS A 56 9.14 5.69 -12.15
CA LYS A 56 9.76 6.76 -11.37
C LYS A 56 8.67 7.73 -10.96
N ALA A 57 8.30 7.78 -9.68
CA ALA A 57 7.20 8.64 -9.23
C ALA A 57 7.45 10.13 -9.51
N LYS A 58 8.70 10.59 -9.47
CA LYS A 58 9.08 11.95 -9.90
C LYS A 58 8.74 12.31 -11.35
N CYS A 59 8.40 11.33 -12.18
CA CYS A 59 8.00 11.51 -13.57
C CYS A 59 6.47 11.55 -13.75
N LEU A 60 5.68 11.46 -12.68
CA LEU A 60 4.24 11.69 -12.73
C LEU A 60 3.97 13.15 -13.14
N SER A 61 3.13 13.34 -14.15
CA SER A 61 2.57 14.67 -14.45
C SER A 61 1.59 15.11 -13.36
N GLU A 62 1.32 16.41 -13.25
CA GLU A 62 0.34 16.92 -12.27
C GLU A 62 -1.07 16.32 -12.48
N LEU A 63 -1.46 16.09 -13.74
CA LEU A 63 -2.69 15.40 -14.07
C LEU A 63 -2.68 13.96 -13.56
N GLN A 64 -1.59 13.21 -13.82
CA GLN A 64 -1.44 11.84 -13.34
C GLN A 64 -1.42 11.75 -11.82
N LYS A 65 -0.76 12.68 -11.12
CA LYS A 65 -0.79 12.77 -9.65
C LYS A 65 -2.21 12.98 -9.13
N SER A 66 -2.97 13.89 -9.74
CA SER A 66 -4.35 14.21 -9.33
C SER A 66 -5.31 13.03 -9.57
N VAL A 67 -5.17 12.32 -10.69
CA VAL A 67 -5.97 11.11 -10.97
C VAL A 67 -5.54 9.96 -10.05
N LEU A 68 -4.23 9.73 -9.85
CA LEU A 68 -3.71 8.74 -8.93
C LEU A 68 -4.24 8.95 -7.50
N ALA A 69 -4.22 10.20 -7.02
CA ALA A 69 -4.78 10.54 -5.73
C ALA A 69 -6.27 10.16 -5.64
N THR A 70 -7.03 10.42 -6.70
CA THR A 70 -8.47 10.09 -6.76
C THR A 70 -8.72 8.58 -6.80
N ILE A 71 -7.86 7.81 -7.46
CA ILE A 71 -7.93 6.34 -7.43
C ILE A 71 -7.71 5.82 -6.01
N LEU A 72 -6.71 6.37 -5.32
CA LEU A 72 -6.29 5.92 -4.00
C LEU A 72 -7.25 6.30 -2.86
N THR A 73 -8.24 7.16 -3.09
CA THR A 73 -9.34 7.37 -2.12
C THR A 73 -10.35 6.22 -2.10
N LYS A 74 -10.37 5.37 -3.13
CA LYS A 74 -11.20 4.18 -3.20
C LYS A 74 -10.46 2.96 -2.65
N ALA A 75 -11.20 1.92 -2.26
CA ALA A 75 -10.62 0.68 -1.76
C ALA A 75 -9.70 0.02 -2.82
N PRO A 76 -8.62 -0.66 -2.40
CA PRO A 76 -7.85 -1.49 -3.30
C PRO A 76 -8.69 -2.67 -3.77
N ASP A 77 -9.07 -2.66 -5.04
CA ASP A 77 -9.76 -3.74 -5.73
C ASP A 77 -9.20 -3.86 -7.15
N ARG A 78 -9.76 -4.77 -7.95
CA ARG A 78 -9.28 -4.99 -9.31
C ARG A 78 -9.39 -3.76 -10.20
N GLU A 79 -10.44 -2.95 -10.08
CA GLU A 79 -10.64 -1.75 -10.90
C GLU A 79 -9.61 -0.68 -10.55
N THR A 80 -9.45 -0.39 -9.26
CA THR A 80 -8.49 0.63 -8.78
C THR A 80 -7.05 0.17 -9.00
N GLY A 81 -6.77 -1.13 -8.86
CA GLY A 81 -5.49 -1.72 -9.23
C GLY A 81 -5.15 -1.56 -10.71
N LEU A 82 -6.11 -1.82 -11.61
CA LEU A 82 -5.92 -1.66 -13.06
C LEU A 82 -5.67 -0.18 -13.42
N ALA A 83 -6.38 0.73 -12.77
CA ALA A 83 -6.19 2.17 -12.90
C ALA A 83 -4.77 2.61 -12.50
N VAL A 84 -4.26 2.14 -11.35
CA VAL A 84 -2.88 2.40 -10.90
C VAL A 84 -1.86 1.85 -11.91
N VAL A 85 -2.05 0.61 -12.37
CA VAL A 85 -1.18 -0.03 -13.36
C VAL A 85 -1.16 0.75 -14.69
N ASN A 86 -2.29 1.30 -15.12
CA ASN A 86 -2.37 2.15 -16.31
C ASN A 86 -1.46 3.39 -16.17
N ILE A 87 -1.60 4.13 -15.07
CA ILE A 87 -0.78 5.32 -14.79
C ILE A 87 0.71 4.96 -14.77
N ILE A 88 1.09 3.90 -14.06
CA ILE A 88 2.47 3.43 -13.98
C ILE A 88 3.03 3.12 -15.39
N ASN A 89 2.26 2.43 -16.22
CA ASN A 89 2.67 2.08 -17.58
C ASN A 89 2.78 3.30 -18.51
N LYS A 90 1.95 4.34 -18.33
CA LYS A 90 2.09 5.62 -19.05
C LYS A 90 3.38 6.33 -18.63
N VAL A 91 3.65 6.44 -17.34
CA VAL A 91 4.88 7.04 -16.81
C VAL A 91 6.13 6.31 -17.33
N LYS A 92 6.13 4.98 -17.31
CA LYS A 92 7.23 4.16 -17.88
C LYS A 92 7.47 4.42 -19.35
N LYS A 93 6.43 4.79 -20.11
CA LYS A 93 6.49 5.14 -21.54
C LYS A 93 6.71 6.63 -21.77
N HIS A 94 7.03 7.42 -20.74
CA HIS A 94 7.18 8.87 -20.78
C HIS A 94 5.95 9.61 -21.32
N LYS A 95 4.77 9.03 -21.12
CA LYS A 95 3.48 9.62 -21.48
C LYS A 95 2.94 10.39 -20.28
N VAL A 96 2.46 11.61 -20.53
CA VAL A 96 1.93 12.53 -19.50
C VAL A 96 0.40 12.58 -19.47
N ASP A 97 -0.24 12.01 -20.49
CA ASP A 97 -1.69 11.88 -20.63
C ASP A 97 -2.27 10.82 -19.69
N VAL A 98 -3.59 10.91 -19.52
CA VAL A 98 -4.44 9.94 -18.84
C VAL A 98 -5.56 9.56 -19.81
N ASP A 99 -5.91 8.28 -19.87
CA ASP A 99 -6.96 7.80 -20.76
C ASP A 99 -8.33 8.40 -20.38
N ASN A 100 -9.14 8.75 -21.37
CA ASN A 100 -10.44 9.43 -21.15
C ASN A 100 -11.37 8.62 -20.25
N ASP A 101 -11.48 7.30 -20.48
CA ASP A 101 -12.29 6.41 -19.66
C ASP A 101 -11.85 6.47 -18.18
N LEU A 102 -10.54 6.62 -17.93
CA LEU A 102 -10.02 6.75 -16.58
C LEU A 102 -10.37 8.11 -15.96
N LEU A 103 -10.38 9.18 -16.75
CA LEU A 103 -10.80 10.51 -16.30
C LEU A 103 -12.31 10.55 -15.97
N GLU A 104 -13.13 9.76 -16.66
CA GLU A 104 -14.57 9.65 -16.36
C GLU A 104 -14.81 8.93 -15.03
N ILE A 105 -14.08 7.83 -14.78
CA ILE A 105 -14.25 7.01 -13.57
C ILE A 105 -13.54 7.64 -12.34
N PHE A 106 -12.41 8.30 -12.59
CA PHE A 106 -11.52 8.90 -11.59
C PHE A 106 -11.16 10.34 -12.00
N PRO A 107 -12.13 11.27 -11.92
CA PRO A 107 -11.91 12.64 -12.34
C PRO A 107 -10.80 13.29 -11.49
N PRO A 108 -9.87 14.05 -12.10
CA PRO A 108 -8.80 14.70 -11.38
C PRO A 108 -9.40 15.67 -10.36
N ARG A 109 -9.12 15.44 -9.07
CA ARG A 109 -9.54 16.35 -8.01
C ARG A 109 -8.47 17.40 -7.73
N SER A 110 -8.95 18.64 -7.61
CA SER A 110 -8.12 19.79 -7.27
C SER A 110 -7.51 19.62 -5.90
N VAL A 111 -6.23 19.95 -5.82
CA VAL A 111 -5.50 20.10 -4.57
C VAL A 111 -6.23 21.12 -3.70
N HIS A 112 -6.63 20.74 -2.49
CA HIS A 112 -7.30 21.67 -1.60
C HIS A 112 -6.36 22.84 -1.25
N LYS A 113 -6.87 24.07 -1.28
CA LYS A 113 -6.21 25.19 -0.58
C LYS A 113 -6.18 24.83 0.90
N THR A 114 -4.98 24.85 1.48
CA THR A 114 -4.65 24.67 2.90
C THR A 114 -5.85 24.28 3.79
N PRO A 115 -6.01 23.01 4.17
CA PRO A 115 -7.02 22.60 5.12
C PRO A 115 -6.72 23.26 6.47
N THR A 116 -7.78 23.56 7.22
CA THR A 116 -7.69 24.12 8.58
C THR A 116 -7.00 23.17 9.58
N GLU A 117 -6.84 21.88 9.23
CA GLU A 117 -6.03 20.91 9.96
C GLU A 117 -5.26 20.00 8.98
N VAL A 118 -3.93 20.00 9.09
CA VAL A 118 -3.06 19.02 8.42
C VAL A 118 -3.16 17.72 9.19
N HIS A 119 -3.61 16.64 8.54
CA HIS A 119 -3.52 15.33 9.15
C HIS A 119 -2.06 14.87 9.04
N ASP A 120 -1.45 14.60 10.19
CA ASP A 120 -0.22 13.82 10.24
C ASP A 120 -0.54 12.43 9.63
N PRO A 121 0.13 11.98 8.56
CA PRO A 121 -0.15 10.67 7.94
C PRO A 121 -0.14 9.50 8.95
N HIS A 122 0.43 9.70 10.14
CA HIS A 122 0.46 8.74 11.24
C HIS A 122 -0.76 8.78 12.20
N LYS A 123 -1.81 9.57 11.93
CA LYS A 123 -2.97 9.61 12.85
C LYS A 123 -3.95 8.45 12.62
N LYS A 124 -4.01 7.63 13.66
CA LYS A 124 -4.72 6.35 13.81
C LYS A 124 -6.20 6.38 13.41
N HIS A 125 -6.59 5.44 12.54
CA HIS A 125 -7.98 5.06 12.33
C HIS A 125 -8.32 3.86 13.22
N THR A 126 -9.02 4.09 14.34
CA THR A 126 -9.60 3.02 15.16
C THR A 126 -10.90 2.54 14.53
N HIS A 127 -10.84 1.54 13.64
CA HIS A 127 -11.99 0.72 13.33
C HIS A 127 -11.99 -0.50 14.25
N GLN A 128 -13.03 -0.61 15.08
CA GLN A 128 -13.22 -1.74 16.00
C GLN A 128 -13.72 -2.94 15.17
N VAL A 129 -12.83 -3.89 14.89
CA VAL A 129 -13.17 -5.21 14.34
C VAL A 129 -13.24 -6.20 15.51
N ASP A 130 -14.26 -7.05 15.52
CA ASP A 130 -14.59 -7.99 16.63
C ASP A 130 -13.60 -9.17 16.76
N ILE A 131 -12.71 -9.34 15.77
CA ILE A 131 -11.57 -10.24 15.79
C ILE A 131 -10.34 -9.40 15.49
N SER A 132 -9.28 -9.53 16.30
CA SER A 132 -8.02 -8.85 16.05
C SER A 132 -7.47 -9.28 14.68
N PRO A 133 -7.32 -8.36 13.71
CA PRO A 133 -6.86 -8.70 12.35
C PRO A 133 -5.41 -9.20 12.32
N ILE A 134 -4.70 -9.07 13.45
CA ILE A 134 -3.40 -9.68 13.69
C ILE A 134 -3.46 -11.22 13.68
N GLU A 135 -4.50 -11.84 14.26
CA GLU A 135 -4.49 -13.31 14.44
C GLU A 135 -4.50 -14.07 13.10
N PRO A 136 -5.35 -13.73 12.12
CA PRO A 136 -5.27 -14.32 10.78
C PRO A 136 -3.90 -14.13 10.12
N TRP A 137 -3.31 -12.93 10.26
CA TRP A 137 -1.98 -12.62 9.74
C TRP A 137 -0.89 -13.49 10.38
N LEU A 138 -0.84 -13.61 11.71
CA LEU A 138 0.15 -14.43 12.42
C LEU A 138 0.02 -15.91 12.08
N ASN A 139 -1.21 -16.41 11.94
CA ASN A 139 -1.45 -17.78 11.50
C ASN A 139 -0.90 -18.02 10.08
N MET A 140 -1.08 -17.05 9.18
CA MET A 140 -0.55 -17.11 7.83
C MET A 140 0.97 -17.02 7.80
N ALA A 141 1.56 -16.07 8.54
CA ALA A 141 3.00 -15.92 8.67
C ALA A 141 3.65 -17.21 9.16
N LYS A 142 3.09 -17.84 10.20
CA LYS A 142 3.54 -19.14 10.70
C LYS A 142 3.49 -20.24 9.63
N ARG A 143 2.38 -20.32 8.87
CA ARG A 143 2.23 -21.32 7.78
C ARG A 143 3.23 -21.09 6.65
N LEU A 144 3.51 -19.83 6.32
CA LEU A 144 4.44 -19.44 5.27
C LEU A 144 5.90 -19.38 5.75
N GLN A 145 6.16 -19.67 7.03
CA GLN A 145 7.48 -19.56 7.66
C GLN A 145 8.07 -18.14 7.54
N MET A 146 7.20 -17.13 7.60
CA MET A 146 7.59 -15.73 7.66
C MET A 146 7.87 -15.34 9.11
N VAL A 147 9.06 -14.82 9.37
CA VAL A 147 9.37 -14.19 10.65
C VAL A 147 8.68 -12.83 10.69
N VAL A 148 7.93 -12.58 11.76
CA VAL A 148 7.15 -11.36 11.93
C VAL A 148 7.32 -10.87 13.36
N ALA A 149 7.65 -9.59 13.53
CA ALA A 149 7.54 -8.91 14.80
C ALA A 149 6.27 -8.05 14.81
N VAL A 150 5.55 -8.04 15.94
CA VAL A 150 4.35 -7.20 16.11
C VAL A 150 4.63 -6.22 17.23
N HIS A 151 4.47 -4.93 16.94
CA HIS A 151 4.61 -3.87 17.93
C HIS A 151 3.42 -2.95 17.83
N SER A 152 2.59 -2.89 18.87
CA SER A 152 1.42 -2.00 19.04
C SER A 152 0.55 -1.77 17.78
N HIS A 153 1.01 -0.96 16.81
CA HIS A 153 0.31 -0.58 15.58
C HIS A 153 1.15 -0.77 14.29
N HIS A 154 2.28 -1.47 14.34
CA HIS A 154 3.04 -1.84 13.16
C HIS A 154 3.56 -3.27 13.23
N ILE A 155 3.80 -3.83 12.05
CA ILE A 155 4.26 -5.19 11.83
C ILE A 155 5.56 -5.09 11.07
N GLU A 156 6.59 -5.75 11.58
CA GLU A 156 7.90 -5.81 10.94
C GLU A 156 8.12 -7.16 10.29
N ILE A 157 8.53 -7.15 9.03
CA ILE A 157 8.79 -8.33 8.22
C ILE A 157 9.86 -8.01 7.17
N ASP A 158 10.61 -9.03 6.76
CA ASP A 158 11.44 -8.92 5.56
C ASP A 158 10.56 -8.80 4.31
N MET A 159 10.57 -7.61 3.69
CA MET A 159 9.74 -7.33 2.51
C MET A 159 10.10 -8.18 1.30
N GLN A 160 11.33 -8.70 1.19
CA GLN A 160 11.69 -9.62 0.12
C GLN A 160 11.05 -10.99 0.32
N VAL A 161 10.93 -11.44 1.58
CA VAL A 161 10.17 -12.66 1.92
C VAL A 161 8.70 -12.44 1.58
N LEU A 162 8.10 -11.33 2.00
CA LEU A 162 6.70 -11.01 1.72
C LEU A 162 6.40 -10.96 0.22
N ALA A 163 7.24 -10.27 -0.56
CA ALA A 163 7.12 -10.18 -2.01
C ALA A 163 7.19 -11.57 -2.69
N ARG A 164 8.04 -12.48 -2.19
CA ARG A 164 8.13 -13.84 -2.73
C ARG A 164 6.83 -14.61 -2.52
N HIS A 165 6.22 -14.54 -1.34
CA HIS A 165 4.95 -15.21 -1.09
C HIS A 165 3.79 -14.60 -1.86
N LEU A 166 3.77 -13.27 -2.03
CA LEU A 166 2.81 -12.60 -2.92
C LEU A 166 3.02 -12.99 -4.39
N ASN A 167 4.19 -13.48 -4.80
CA ASN A 167 4.43 -14.02 -6.14
C ASN A 167 4.37 -15.55 -6.21
N SER A 168 3.85 -16.23 -5.19
CA SER A 168 3.71 -17.69 -5.17
C SER A 168 2.90 -18.21 -6.36
N GLU A 169 3.24 -19.35 -6.95
CA GLU A 169 2.42 -19.95 -8.02
C GLU A 169 1.03 -20.36 -7.52
N ASN A 170 0.88 -20.57 -6.21
CA ASN A 170 -0.39 -20.92 -5.59
C ASN A 170 -1.28 -19.68 -5.41
N GLU A 171 -2.33 -19.58 -6.22
CA GLU A 171 -3.29 -18.48 -6.20
C GLU A 171 -4.00 -18.32 -4.85
N THR A 172 -4.35 -19.42 -4.18
CA THR A 172 -4.98 -19.37 -2.86
C THR A 172 -4.06 -18.71 -1.83
N ILE A 173 -2.75 -19.01 -1.86
CA ILE A 173 -1.77 -18.36 -0.99
C ILE A 173 -1.71 -16.86 -1.29
N ARG A 174 -1.60 -16.49 -2.57
CA ARG A 174 -1.52 -15.08 -2.98
C ARG A 174 -2.75 -14.28 -2.56
N ASN A 175 -3.94 -14.80 -2.83
CA ASN A 175 -5.21 -14.13 -2.52
C ASN A 175 -5.44 -13.99 -1.02
N ASN A 176 -5.14 -15.05 -0.25
CA ASN A 176 -5.25 -14.99 1.20
C ASN A 176 -4.29 -13.94 1.77
N LEU A 177 -3.04 -13.92 1.31
CA LEU A 177 -2.04 -12.96 1.76
C LEU A 177 -2.39 -11.53 1.37
N LEU A 178 -2.88 -11.32 0.15
CA LEU A 178 -3.40 -10.03 -0.31
C LEU A 178 -4.51 -9.51 0.62
N ASN A 179 -5.51 -10.34 0.91
CA ASN A 179 -6.63 -9.96 1.75
C ASN A 179 -6.17 -9.66 3.19
N SER A 180 -5.27 -10.48 3.75
CA SER A 180 -4.73 -10.21 5.10
C SER A 180 -3.94 -8.91 5.19
N ILE A 181 -3.21 -8.51 4.13
CA ILE A 181 -2.55 -7.19 4.08
C ILE A 181 -3.59 -6.06 4.11
N ILE A 182 -4.65 -6.19 3.30
CA ILE A 182 -5.73 -5.19 3.24
C ILE A 182 -6.43 -5.09 4.60
N ASP A 183 -6.72 -6.21 5.26
CA ASP A 183 -7.35 -6.26 6.57
C ASP A 183 -6.49 -5.60 7.66
N LEU A 184 -5.17 -5.88 7.66
CA LEU A 184 -4.22 -5.21 8.56
C LEU A 184 -4.20 -3.70 8.35
N HIS A 185 -4.09 -3.25 7.10
CA HIS A 185 -4.08 -1.84 6.76
C HIS A 185 -5.40 -1.15 7.15
N ASN A 186 -6.55 -1.77 6.87
CA ASN A 186 -7.87 -1.26 7.26
C ASN A 186 -8.03 -1.13 8.79
N ALA A 187 -7.35 -1.98 9.55
CA ALA A 187 -7.30 -1.93 10.99
C ALA A 187 -6.26 -0.94 11.55
N GLY A 188 -5.54 -0.25 10.68
CA GLY A 188 -4.56 0.77 11.05
C GLY A 188 -3.17 0.23 11.36
N TYR A 189 -2.86 -1.01 10.99
CA TYR A 189 -1.49 -1.53 11.07
C TYR A 189 -0.64 -1.05 9.90
N GLU A 190 0.56 -0.57 10.20
CA GLU A 190 1.59 -0.33 9.20
C GLU A 190 2.45 -1.59 9.01
N ILE A 191 2.77 -1.97 7.78
CA ILE A 191 3.75 -3.04 7.51
C ILE A 191 5.09 -2.39 7.15
N ARG A 192 6.11 -2.66 7.96
CA ARG A 192 7.44 -2.05 7.86
C ARG A 192 8.49 -3.09 7.49
N ASN A 193 9.48 -2.66 6.71
CA ASN A 193 10.57 -3.54 6.31
C ASN A 193 11.57 -3.72 7.46
N HIS A 194 11.85 -4.96 7.80
CA HIS A 194 12.95 -5.36 8.66
C HIS A 194 13.76 -6.44 7.93
N PRO A 195 14.78 -6.04 7.15
CA PRO A 195 15.59 -6.98 6.39
C PRO A 195 16.26 -8.01 7.30
N HIS A 196 16.22 -9.28 6.91
CA HIS A 196 16.86 -10.38 7.64
C HIS A 196 16.35 -10.60 9.08
N LEU A 197 15.15 -10.14 9.41
CA LEU A 197 14.53 -10.33 10.72
C LEU A 197 14.58 -11.80 11.16
N THR A 198 15.17 -12.05 12.33
CA THR A 198 15.27 -13.38 12.92
C THR A 198 14.18 -13.63 13.96
N HIS A 199 13.89 -14.91 14.27
CA HIS A 199 12.91 -15.27 15.30
C HIS A 199 13.28 -14.71 16.69
N SER A 200 14.57 -14.65 17.00
CA SER A 200 15.08 -14.11 18.27
C SER A 200 14.81 -12.62 18.38
N GLU A 201 15.09 -11.84 17.32
CA GLU A 201 14.81 -10.40 17.27
C GLU A 201 13.31 -10.12 17.31
N ALA A 202 12.51 -10.89 16.57
CA ALA A 202 11.06 -10.73 16.56
C ALA A 202 10.44 -10.94 17.95
N HIS A 203 10.99 -11.85 18.75
CA HIS A 203 10.51 -12.07 20.12
C HIS A 203 10.84 -10.89 21.03
N LEU A 204 12.06 -10.36 20.96
CA LEU A 204 12.48 -9.19 21.72
C LEU A 204 11.62 -7.96 21.42
N ILE A 205 11.35 -7.71 20.13
CA ILE A 205 10.53 -6.56 19.70
C ILE A 205 9.07 -6.70 20.18
N GLY A 206 8.52 -7.91 20.16
CA GLY A 206 7.17 -8.17 20.68
C GLY A 206 7.05 -7.95 22.19
N ASP A 207 8.10 -8.28 22.93
CA ASP A 207 8.14 -8.16 24.39
C ASP A 207 8.33 -6.70 24.84
N GLU A 208 9.12 -5.89 24.11
CA GLU A 208 9.29 -4.45 24.37
C GLU A 208 8.00 -3.64 24.17
N GLY A 209 7.11 -4.07 23.28
CA GLY A 209 5.81 -3.43 23.05
C GLY A 209 4.74 -3.76 24.09
N SER A 210 5.05 -4.61 25.08
CA SER A 210 4.11 -5.13 26.09
C SER A 210 4.28 -4.51 27.49
N THR A 211 5.22 -3.56 27.67
CA THR A 211 5.42 -2.76 28.90
C THR A 211 4.78 -1.39 28.79
#